data_AF-A0A2J6IEX0-F1
#
_entry.id   AF-A0A2J6IEX0-F1
#
_cell.length_a   1.000
_cell.length_b   1.000
_cell.length_c   1.000
_cell.angle_alpha   90.00
_cell.angle_beta   90.00
_cell.angle_gamma   90.00
#
_symmetry.space_group_name_H-M   'P 1'
#
loop_
_entity.id
_entity.type
_entity.pdbx_description
1 polymer ?
#
loop_
_entity_poly.entity_id
_entity_poly.type
_entity_poly.pdbx_seq_one_letter_code
_entity_poly.pdbx_strand_id
1 'polypeptide(L)'
;MKKTIFLLLLMLITYVGFSQTFHKNWTPQFSSFMTDPPDVYNDYFAGAGACMMCHNAMTDNQGNSIAIVNDWRSTMMANAAKDPFWQAKVSHEVLVNPNLKEEIETVCTRCHAPMGNINAINNGAEHYSLLEVQNDPIALDGVSCTVCHQITPESLGNYSGSFLVSNNKTIYGPYTNPFENPMINHTGFTPTYSEHIKDSRLCGSCHTLITNPVDLDGVPTGGEFVEQSPLQEWQNSIYHETETECFTCHVPEIEDVVVISTMPPNLTGRSPFGKHHFVGGNVFMLKMLKNNIDELGITANEIQFDSTISRTISNLQLKTLGLALNEIERTEDTLYLALTLSNMAGHKLPTAYPSRRVFVELYSIDENGDTIFHSGKFDGNSNLISEDYPYEQHHKIINSENQVQIYEMVMGDINGDYTTVLERAASHLKDNRIPPVGFTTSHFSYDTTQIVGLALNDENFNYENNTEGSGSDKLFYNIPISGSQQQIEIKANVYYQTVNDKWLEEMFSYSSVEIDRFKNMYENADKNPVLLKSAEIISNYVGLNYKQDSDILCYPNPTQGEITISGFNCVESFSIFSSSGKLIKHEVLSETSMGFKKLFISHIKGIYYIVFQSKGSKFTKKIVLM
;
A
#
# COMPACT_ATOMS: atom_id res chain seq x y z
N MET A 1 -17.76 -71.11 -63.33
CA MET A 1 -19.04 -70.64 -62.78
C MET A 1 -19.01 -69.11 -62.68
N LYS A 2 -20.12 -68.49 -63.10
CA LYS A 2 -20.54 -67.06 -63.03
C LYS A 2 -20.15 -66.36 -61.71
N LYS A 3 -20.11 -65.03 -61.51
CA LYS A 3 -20.21 -63.78 -62.29
C LYS A 3 -19.91 -62.65 -61.27
N THR A 4 -19.17 -61.63 -61.72
CA THR A 4 -19.33 -60.17 -61.60
C THR A 4 -20.37 -59.52 -60.64
N ILE A 5 -19.99 -58.35 -60.08
CA ILE A 5 -20.70 -57.03 -59.96
C ILE A 5 -20.89 -56.42 -58.54
N PHE A 6 -20.40 -55.17 -58.45
CA PHE A 6 -20.66 -54.03 -57.56
C PHE A 6 -22.13 -53.82 -57.15
N LEU A 7 -22.40 -53.23 -55.97
CA LEU A 7 -23.25 -52.03 -55.81
C LEU A 7 -23.31 -51.52 -54.35
N LEU A 8 -23.18 -50.21 -54.18
CA LEU A 8 -23.68 -49.44 -53.03
C LEU A 8 -25.22 -49.49 -52.99
N LEU A 9 -25.82 -49.45 -51.80
CA LEU A 9 -27.04 -48.66 -51.57
C LEU A 9 -27.26 -48.33 -50.08
N LEU A 10 -27.54 -47.05 -49.83
CA LEU A 10 -28.05 -46.47 -48.59
C LEU A 10 -29.37 -47.12 -48.15
N MET A 11 -29.57 -47.22 -46.83
CA MET A 11 -30.92 -47.25 -46.26
C MET A 11 -31.00 -46.36 -45.00
N LEU A 12 -31.90 -45.38 -45.06
CA LEU A 12 -32.32 -44.49 -43.98
C LEU A 12 -32.88 -45.29 -42.80
N ILE A 13 -32.47 -44.94 -41.57
CA ILE A 13 -33.27 -45.15 -40.36
C ILE A 13 -33.46 -43.79 -39.72
N THR A 14 -34.69 -43.28 -39.75
CA THR A 14 -35.17 -42.25 -38.83
C THR A 14 -35.92 -42.95 -37.70
N TYR A 15 -35.44 -42.80 -36.46
CA TYR A 15 -36.31 -42.84 -35.28
C TYR A 15 -35.83 -41.83 -34.24
N VAL A 16 -36.82 -41.29 -33.55
CA VAL A 16 -36.84 -40.04 -32.82
C VAL A 16 -36.32 -40.20 -31.39
N GLY A 17 -35.49 -39.24 -30.97
CA GLY A 17 -35.40 -38.63 -29.62
C GLY A 17 -35.23 -39.52 -28.39
N PHE A 18 -34.11 -39.36 -27.68
CA PHE A 18 -34.13 -38.58 -26.44
C PHE A 18 -32.72 -38.10 -26.08
N SER A 19 -32.65 -36.82 -25.73
CA SER A 19 -31.48 -36.05 -25.35
C SER A 19 -30.91 -36.50 -24.00
N GLN A 20 -29.59 -36.59 -23.89
CA GLN A 20 -28.85 -36.01 -22.76
C GLN A 20 -27.39 -35.76 -23.16
N THR A 21 -27.11 -34.49 -23.43
CA THR A 21 -25.79 -33.93 -23.76
C THR A 21 -25.01 -33.62 -22.48
N PHE A 22 -23.83 -34.24 -22.30
CA PHE A 22 -22.73 -33.66 -21.52
C PHE A 22 -21.38 -34.11 -22.09
N HIS A 23 -21.07 -33.62 -23.30
CA HIS A 23 -19.68 -33.47 -23.75
C HIS A 23 -19.58 -32.09 -24.40
N LYS A 24 -19.02 -31.12 -23.66
CA LYS A 24 -18.44 -29.95 -24.31
C LYS A 24 -17.20 -30.45 -25.05
N ASN A 25 -17.31 -30.51 -26.37
CA ASN A 25 -16.18 -30.76 -27.26
C ASN A 25 -15.13 -29.67 -27.04
N TRP A 26 -13.96 -30.05 -26.55
CA TRP A 26 -12.76 -29.24 -26.65
C TRP A 26 -12.31 -29.30 -28.12
N THR A 27 -12.56 -28.23 -28.86
CA THR A 27 -11.95 -28.01 -30.18
C THR A 27 -10.57 -27.41 -29.98
N PRO A 28 -9.47 -28.07 -30.40
CA PRO A 28 -8.15 -27.46 -30.39
C PRO A 28 -8.10 -26.45 -31.53
N GLN A 29 -8.46 -25.21 -31.22
CA GLN A 29 -8.20 -24.10 -32.10
C GLN A 29 -6.74 -23.71 -31.86
N PHE A 30 -5.85 -24.14 -32.76
CA PHE A 30 -4.50 -23.62 -32.85
C PHE A 30 -4.58 -22.11 -33.13
N SER A 31 -4.62 -21.30 -32.07
CA SER A 31 -4.30 -19.89 -32.11
C SER A 31 -2.80 -19.73 -31.89
N SER A 32 -2.16 -18.98 -32.77
CA SER A 32 -0.73 -18.71 -32.83
C SER A 32 -0.22 -17.74 -31.73
N PHE A 33 -0.55 -17.99 -30.46
CA PHE A 33 -0.05 -17.20 -29.33
C PHE A 33 0.54 -18.15 -28.28
N MET A 34 1.77 -17.90 -27.87
CA MET A 34 2.44 -18.68 -26.82
C MET A 34 1.82 -18.24 -25.47
N THR A 35 0.62 -18.76 -25.15
CA THR A 35 -0.13 -18.42 -23.92
C THR A 35 0.40 -19.12 -22.67
N ASP A 36 1.31 -20.06 -22.86
CA ASP A 36 1.87 -20.85 -21.78
C ASP A 36 3.25 -20.30 -21.40
N PRO A 37 3.55 -20.20 -20.10
CA PRO A 37 4.90 -19.91 -19.62
C PRO A 37 5.92 -20.90 -20.20
N PRO A 38 7.19 -20.49 -20.30
CA PRO A 38 8.21 -21.29 -20.94
C PRO A 38 8.40 -22.64 -20.22
N ASP A 39 8.36 -23.73 -21.00
CA ASP A 39 8.70 -25.09 -20.56
C ASP A 39 10.12 -25.43 -21.04
N VAL A 40 11.10 -24.75 -20.45
CA VAL A 40 12.52 -24.88 -20.78
C VAL A 40 13.35 -24.92 -19.50
N TYR A 41 14.58 -25.42 -19.62
CA TYR A 41 15.51 -25.65 -18.52
C TYR A 41 16.87 -25.03 -18.83
N ASN A 42 17.53 -24.51 -17.79
CA ASN A 42 18.98 -24.31 -17.77
C ASN A 42 19.59 -25.30 -16.75
N ASP A 43 20.82 -25.06 -16.32
CA ASP A 43 21.53 -26.02 -15.47
C ASP A 43 20.88 -26.16 -14.08
N TYR A 44 20.27 -25.08 -13.58
CA TYR A 44 19.74 -24.97 -12.22
C TYR A 44 18.21 -24.84 -12.14
N PHE A 45 17.58 -24.25 -13.14
CA PHE A 45 16.21 -23.77 -13.09
C PHE A 45 15.36 -24.31 -14.23
N ALA A 46 14.05 -24.21 -14.04
CA ALA A 46 13.05 -24.43 -15.08
C ALA A 46 12.04 -23.27 -15.06
N GLY A 47 11.55 -22.92 -16.25
CA GLY A 47 10.44 -21.98 -16.39
C GLY A 47 9.13 -22.56 -15.82
N ALA A 48 8.16 -21.70 -15.53
CA ALA A 48 6.89 -22.07 -14.91
C ALA A 48 6.05 -23.03 -15.76
N GLY A 49 6.33 -23.14 -17.07
CA GLY A 49 5.67 -24.08 -17.97
C GLY A 49 5.85 -25.53 -17.51
N ALA A 50 7.03 -25.87 -16.98
CA ALA A 50 7.33 -27.20 -16.44
C ALA A 50 6.44 -27.57 -15.23
N CYS A 51 6.00 -26.58 -14.46
CA CYS A 51 5.15 -26.76 -13.27
C CYS A 51 3.66 -26.83 -13.63
N MET A 52 3.27 -26.22 -14.75
CA MET A 52 1.88 -25.96 -15.12
C MET A 52 1.07 -27.25 -15.31
N MET A 53 1.69 -28.32 -15.79
CA MET A 53 1.03 -29.62 -16.02
C MET A 53 0.38 -30.17 -14.74
N CYS A 54 1.03 -29.98 -13.60
CA CYS A 54 0.61 -30.55 -12.31
C CYS A 54 -0.11 -29.52 -11.42
N HIS A 55 0.28 -28.26 -11.47
CA HIS A 55 -0.10 -27.24 -10.48
C HIS A 55 -1.10 -26.18 -10.99
N ASN A 56 -1.80 -26.42 -12.11
CA ASN A 56 -2.67 -25.41 -12.74
C ASN A 56 -4.17 -25.76 -12.83
N ALA A 57 -4.58 -26.96 -12.40
CA ALA A 57 -5.98 -27.40 -12.43
C ALA A 57 -6.49 -27.82 -11.04
N MET A 58 -6.07 -27.08 -10.01
CA MET A 58 -6.43 -27.31 -8.61
C MET A 58 -7.62 -26.44 -8.21
N THR A 59 -8.49 -27.00 -7.36
CA THR A 59 -9.66 -26.29 -6.83
C THR A 59 -9.76 -26.42 -5.31
N ASP A 60 -10.38 -25.43 -4.67
CA ASP A 60 -10.77 -25.49 -3.26
C ASP A 60 -12.03 -26.37 -3.05
N ASN A 61 -12.50 -26.47 -1.80
CA ASN A 61 -13.67 -27.30 -1.46
C ASN A 61 -14.97 -26.78 -2.07
N GLN A 62 -15.02 -25.52 -2.51
CA GLN A 62 -16.19 -24.91 -3.16
C GLN A 62 -16.08 -24.96 -4.70
N GLY A 63 -15.00 -25.53 -5.23
CA GLY A 63 -14.75 -25.63 -6.66
C GLY A 63 -14.18 -24.36 -7.29
N ASN A 64 -13.74 -23.38 -6.49
CA ASN A 64 -13.03 -22.22 -7.03
C ASN A 64 -11.61 -22.64 -7.42
N SER A 65 -11.09 -22.06 -8.49
CA SER A 65 -9.70 -22.28 -8.91
C SER A 65 -8.71 -21.76 -7.87
N ILE A 66 -7.71 -22.58 -7.56
CA ILE A 66 -6.51 -22.24 -6.76
C ILE A 66 -5.23 -22.58 -7.54
N ALA A 67 -5.33 -22.47 -8.86
CA ALA A 67 -4.26 -22.75 -9.81
C ALA A 67 -3.04 -21.83 -9.58
N ILE A 68 -1.94 -22.42 -9.12
CA ILE A 68 -0.72 -21.69 -8.71
C ILE A 68 -0.17 -20.85 -9.87
N VAL A 69 0.01 -21.47 -11.04
CA VAL A 69 0.63 -20.78 -12.19
C VAL A 69 -0.28 -19.66 -12.72
N ASN A 70 -1.60 -19.84 -12.70
CA ASN A 70 -2.55 -18.81 -13.13
C ASN A 70 -2.59 -17.62 -12.16
N ASP A 71 -2.48 -17.86 -10.85
CA ASP A 71 -2.40 -16.78 -9.87
C ASP A 71 -1.07 -16.02 -9.99
N TRP A 72 0.05 -16.74 -10.13
CA TRP A 72 1.39 -16.16 -10.20
C TRP A 72 1.66 -15.37 -11.49
N ARG A 73 1.27 -15.88 -12.67
CA ARG A 73 1.74 -15.32 -13.96
C ARG A 73 1.35 -13.86 -14.25
N SER A 74 0.31 -13.37 -13.57
CA SER A 74 -0.18 -11.99 -13.71
C SER A 74 0.37 -11.03 -12.65
N THR A 75 1.27 -11.51 -11.78
CA THR A 75 1.92 -10.71 -10.73
C THR A 75 3.10 -9.93 -11.28
N MET A 76 3.57 -8.93 -10.53
CA MET A 76 4.82 -8.23 -10.87
C MET A 76 6.04 -9.15 -10.80
N MET A 77 6.03 -10.20 -9.95
CA MET A 77 7.12 -11.18 -9.87
C MET A 77 7.30 -11.95 -11.18
N ALA A 78 6.20 -12.45 -11.75
CA ALA A 78 6.23 -13.16 -13.04
C ALA A 78 6.63 -12.28 -14.22
N ASN A 79 6.47 -10.96 -14.09
CA ASN A 79 6.74 -10.00 -15.16
C ASN A 79 7.93 -9.08 -14.80
N ALA A 80 8.74 -9.42 -13.79
CA ALA A 80 9.79 -8.55 -13.27
C ALA A 80 10.85 -8.20 -14.33
N ALA A 81 11.21 -9.16 -15.18
CA ALA A 81 12.14 -8.96 -16.31
C ALA A 81 11.49 -8.30 -17.54
N LYS A 82 10.14 -8.30 -17.60
CA LYS A 82 9.33 -7.72 -18.70
C LYS A 82 8.77 -6.35 -18.36
N ASP A 83 8.96 -5.87 -17.14
CA ASP A 83 8.49 -4.58 -16.66
C ASP A 83 9.18 -3.46 -17.48
N PRO A 84 8.44 -2.71 -18.31
CA PRO A 84 9.03 -1.67 -19.15
C PRO A 84 9.57 -0.51 -18.32
N PHE A 85 9.02 -0.25 -17.14
CA PHE A 85 9.54 0.79 -16.25
C PHE A 85 10.92 0.40 -15.72
N TRP A 86 11.07 -0.86 -15.29
CA TRP A 86 12.36 -1.39 -14.85
C TRP A 86 13.39 -1.36 -15.99
N GLN A 87 13.04 -1.87 -17.17
CA GLN A 87 13.96 -1.87 -18.33
C GLN A 87 14.42 -0.44 -18.69
N ALA A 88 13.49 0.52 -18.72
CA ALA A 88 13.80 1.91 -18.97
C ALA A 88 14.74 2.49 -17.90
N LYS A 89 14.48 2.16 -16.62
CA LYS A 89 15.30 2.64 -15.52
C LYS A 89 16.72 2.08 -15.57
N VAL A 90 16.89 0.77 -15.79
CA VAL A 90 18.23 0.17 -15.96
C VAL A 90 18.96 0.83 -17.13
N SER A 91 18.28 1.01 -18.26
CA SER A 91 18.86 1.72 -19.40
C SER A 91 19.28 3.15 -19.07
N HIS A 92 18.50 3.87 -18.25
CA HIS A 92 18.84 5.22 -17.81
C HIS A 92 20.07 5.23 -16.92
N GLU A 93 20.15 4.35 -15.92
CA GLU A 93 21.34 4.24 -15.06
C GLU A 93 22.61 3.96 -15.89
N VAL A 94 22.53 3.09 -16.90
CA VAL A 94 23.63 2.81 -17.84
C VAL A 94 24.00 4.02 -18.69
N LEU A 95 23.02 4.81 -19.16
CA LEU A 95 23.30 6.01 -19.95
C LEU A 95 23.94 7.12 -19.12
N VAL A 96 23.59 7.21 -17.83
CA VAL A 96 24.19 8.16 -16.88
C VAL A 96 25.61 7.72 -16.51
N ASN A 97 25.83 6.43 -16.26
CA ASN A 97 27.09 5.85 -15.82
C ASN A 97 27.60 4.77 -16.80
N PRO A 98 28.02 5.12 -18.02
CA PRO A 98 28.35 4.14 -19.06
C PRO A 98 29.52 3.24 -18.75
N ASN A 99 30.45 3.69 -17.89
CA ASN A 99 31.59 2.89 -17.44
C ASN A 99 31.20 1.77 -16.47
N LEU A 100 29.99 1.80 -15.91
CA LEU A 100 29.47 0.82 -14.95
C LEU A 100 28.37 -0.05 -15.55
N LYS A 101 28.28 -0.10 -16.89
CA LYS A 101 27.20 -0.79 -17.60
C LYS A 101 27.05 -2.25 -17.16
N GLU A 102 28.16 -2.97 -17.10
CA GLU A 102 28.16 -4.40 -16.81
C GLU A 102 27.75 -4.67 -15.35
N GLU A 103 28.23 -3.84 -14.42
CA GLU A 103 27.89 -3.89 -13.00
C GLU A 103 26.42 -3.56 -12.76
N ILE A 104 25.91 -2.47 -13.33
CA ILE A 104 24.52 -2.03 -13.18
C ILE A 104 23.56 -3.12 -13.67
N GLU A 105 23.75 -3.58 -14.91
CA GLU A 105 22.87 -4.60 -15.49
C GLU A 105 22.93 -5.92 -14.68
N THR A 106 24.12 -6.29 -14.21
CA THR A 106 24.29 -7.49 -13.36
C THR A 106 23.57 -7.33 -12.03
N VAL A 107 23.68 -6.18 -11.36
CA VAL A 107 23.01 -5.93 -10.07
C VAL A 107 21.49 -5.97 -10.24
N CYS A 108 20.95 -5.28 -11.24
CA CYS A 108 19.51 -5.22 -11.47
C CYS A 108 18.90 -6.60 -11.80
N THR A 109 19.63 -7.44 -12.54
CA THR A 109 19.14 -8.77 -12.95
C THR A 109 19.11 -9.79 -11.82
N ARG A 110 19.86 -9.59 -10.72
CA ARG A 110 19.84 -10.49 -9.55
C ARG A 110 18.47 -10.61 -8.89
N CYS A 111 17.65 -9.56 -8.95
CA CYS A 111 16.30 -9.55 -8.37
C CYS A 111 15.20 -9.65 -9.43
N HIS A 112 15.41 -9.11 -10.64
CA HIS A 112 14.38 -9.05 -11.69
C HIS A 112 14.41 -10.23 -12.67
N ALA A 113 15.58 -10.85 -12.87
CA ALA A 113 15.79 -12.01 -13.73
C ALA A 113 16.71 -13.06 -13.07
N PRO A 114 16.43 -13.44 -11.81
CA PRO A 114 17.38 -14.17 -10.96
C PRO A 114 17.81 -15.52 -11.55
N MET A 115 16.90 -16.25 -12.21
CA MET A 115 17.20 -17.58 -12.76
C MET A 115 18.22 -17.54 -13.90
N GLY A 116 18.19 -16.50 -14.73
CA GLY A 116 19.18 -16.28 -15.80
C GLY A 116 20.51 -15.83 -15.21
N ASN A 117 20.47 -14.82 -14.34
CA ASN A 117 21.65 -14.27 -13.68
C ASN A 117 22.43 -15.33 -12.90
N ILE A 118 21.77 -16.05 -11.98
CA ILE A 118 22.42 -17.08 -11.15
C ILE A 118 23.01 -18.20 -12.02
N ASN A 119 22.30 -18.63 -13.06
CA ASN A 119 22.81 -19.64 -13.99
C ASN A 119 24.08 -19.17 -14.71
N ALA A 120 24.09 -17.94 -15.23
CA ALA A 120 25.26 -17.39 -15.92
C ALA A 120 26.47 -17.29 -14.98
N ILE A 121 26.28 -16.70 -13.79
CA ILE A 121 27.37 -16.51 -12.81
C ILE A 121 27.91 -17.86 -12.31
N ASN A 122 27.05 -18.82 -12.00
CA ASN A 122 27.49 -20.16 -11.58
C ASN A 122 28.24 -20.91 -12.69
N ASN A 123 27.97 -20.59 -13.96
CA ASN A 123 28.68 -21.13 -15.11
C ASN A 123 29.96 -20.35 -15.47
N GLY A 124 30.37 -19.40 -14.62
CA GLY A 124 31.64 -18.69 -14.72
C GLY A 124 31.57 -17.37 -15.50
N ALA A 125 30.37 -16.85 -15.79
CA ALA A 125 30.25 -15.47 -16.27
C ALA A 125 30.55 -14.49 -15.12
N GLU A 126 31.20 -13.37 -15.43
CA GLU A 126 31.42 -12.29 -14.45
C GLU A 126 30.20 -11.36 -14.36
N HIS A 127 29.45 -11.24 -15.46
CA HIS A 127 28.32 -10.33 -15.63
C HIS A 127 27.15 -11.00 -16.34
N TYR A 128 25.97 -10.40 -16.21
CA TYR A 128 24.77 -10.81 -16.94
C TYR A 128 23.95 -9.60 -17.39
N SER A 129 23.93 -9.37 -18.69
CA SER A 129 23.44 -8.14 -19.34
C SER A 129 21.94 -8.17 -19.64
N LEU A 130 21.36 -6.99 -19.90
CA LEU A 130 19.97 -6.89 -20.38
C LEU A 130 19.78 -7.56 -21.76
N LEU A 131 20.81 -7.54 -22.60
CA LEU A 131 20.77 -8.22 -23.90
C LEU A 131 20.68 -9.75 -23.73
N GLU A 132 21.38 -10.31 -22.74
CA GLU A 132 21.28 -11.73 -22.42
C GLU A 132 19.89 -12.08 -21.87
N VAL A 133 19.33 -11.26 -20.98
CA VAL A 133 17.95 -11.41 -20.50
C VAL A 133 16.96 -11.46 -21.67
N GLN A 134 17.06 -10.55 -22.63
CA GLN A 134 16.17 -10.50 -23.79
C GLN A 134 16.21 -11.78 -24.65
N ASN A 135 17.32 -12.53 -24.62
CA ASN A 135 17.51 -13.76 -25.38
C ASN A 135 17.35 -15.04 -24.55
N ASP A 136 17.07 -14.92 -23.25
CA ASP A 136 16.91 -16.04 -22.31
C ASP A 136 15.44 -16.18 -21.88
N PRO A 137 14.71 -17.19 -22.39
CA PRO A 137 13.32 -17.41 -22.01
C PRO A 137 13.12 -17.69 -20.51
N ILE A 138 14.11 -18.22 -19.81
CA ILE A 138 14.04 -18.46 -18.35
C ILE A 138 14.17 -17.14 -17.62
N ALA A 139 15.10 -16.27 -18.03
CA ALA A 139 15.23 -14.93 -17.48
C ALA A 139 13.93 -14.11 -17.66
N LEU A 140 13.30 -14.22 -18.82
CA LEU A 140 12.02 -13.58 -19.14
C LEU A 140 10.81 -14.13 -18.37
N ASP A 141 10.96 -15.26 -17.66
CA ASP A 141 9.94 -15.79 -16.75
C ASP A 141 10.01 -15.13 -15.35
N GLY A 142 10.90 -14.14 -15.17
CA GLY A 142 10.99 -13.29 -14.00
C GLY A 142 11.36 -14.05 -12.72
N VAL A 143 10.73 -13.67 -11.61
CA VAL A 143 10.85 -14.34 -10.31
C VAL A 143 9.84 -15.50 -10.27
N SER A 144 10.28 -16.66 -10.74
CA SER A 144 9.46 -17.86 -10.98
C SER A 144 9.56 -18.93 -9.89
N CYS A 145 8.86 -20.05 -10.10
CA CYS A 145 8.70 -21.13 -9.13
C CYS A 145 10.05 -21.67 -8.64
N THR A 146 10.96 -21.95 -9.58
CA THR A 146 12.21 -22.65 -9.28
C THR A 146 13.28 -21.73 -8.67
N VAL A 147 13.12 -20.40 -8.68
CA VAL A 147 14.00 -19.53 -7.89
C VAL A 147 13.56 -19.53 -6.43
N CYS A 148 12.32 -19.09 -6.14
CA CYS A 148 11.86 -18.92 -4.76
C CYS A 148 11.91 -20.23 -3.97
N HIS A 149 11.52 -21.34 -4.60
CA HIS A 149 11.53 -22.63 -3.92
C HIS A 149 12.90 -23.31 -3.91
N GLN A 150 13.94 -22.78 -4.55
CA GLN A 150 15.30 -23.34 -4.43
C GLN A 150 16.21 -22.54 -3.50
N ILE A 151 15.79 -21.36 -3.02
CA ILE A 151 16.52 -20.60 -2.00
C ILE A 151 16.76 -21.49 -0.79
N THR A 152 17.99 -21.58 -0.31
CA THR A 152 18.35 -22.49 0.78
C THR A 152 18.22 -21.81 2.15
N PRO A 153 18.03 -22.57 3.25
CA PRO A 153 17.96 -22.01 4.59
C PRO A 153 19.21 -21.19 4.98
N GLU A 154 20.38 -21.56 4.45
CA GLU A 154 21.64 -20.86 4.69
C GLU A 154 21.66 -19.45 4.09
N SER A 155 20.71 -19.17 3.18
CA SER A 155 20.57 -17.85 2.56
C SER A 155 19.72 -16.87 3.37
N LEU A 156 19.06 -17.31 4.45
CA LEU A 156 18.22 -16.42 5.25
C LEU A 156 19.07 -15.33 5.91
N GLY A 157 18.77 -14.07 5.58
CA GLY A 157 19.54 -12.90 6.03
C GLY A 157 20.56 -12.41 5.00
N ASN A 158 20.69 -13.08 3.84
CA ASN A 158 21.34 -12.47 2.68
C ASN A 158 20.37 -11.50 1.99
N TYR A 159 20.93 -10.42 1.45
CA TYR A 159 20.17 -9.30 0.86
C TYR A 159 20.73 -8.92 -0.52
N SER A 160 20.12 -7.93 -1.15
CA SER A 160 20.54 -7.35 -2.45
C SER A 160 20.66 -8.38 -3.57
N GLY A 161 19.85 -9.46 -3.54
CA GLY A 161 19.94 -10.55 -4.50
C GLY A 161 21.18 -11.44 -4.33
N SER A 162 21.85 -11.44 -3.16
CA SER A 162 23.01 -12.30 -2.82
C SER A 162 22.56 -13.64 -2.22
N PHE A 163 21.61 -14.35 -2.81
CA PHE A 163 21.06 -15.57 -2.19
C PHE A 163 21.62 -16.86 -2.78
N LEU A 164 21.66 -17.90 -1.95
CA LEU A 164 22.08 -19.25 -2.35
C LEU A 164 20.88 -20.06 -2.82
N VAL A 165 21.07 -20.82 -3.91
CA VAL A 165 20.09 -21.77 -4.42
C VAL A 165 20.64 -23.19 -4.37
N SER A 166 19.73 -24.17 -4.39
CA SER A 166 20.09 -25.57 -4.46
C SER A 166 20.85 -25.92 -5.74
N ASN A 167 22.02 -26.56 -5.59
CA ASN A 167 22.84 -27.07 -6.71
C ASN A 167 22.41 -28.46 -7.20
N ASN A 168 21.46 -29.11 -6.52
CA ASN A 168 21.03 -30.49 -6.83
C ASN A 168 19.53 -30.57 -7.14
N LYS A 169 18.93 -29.47 -7.62
CA LYS A 169 17.51 -29.36 -7.97
C LYS A 169 16.59 -29.72 -6.79
N THR A 170 17.00 -29.41 -5.56
CA THR A 170 16.13 -29.53 -4.39
C THR A 170 15.18 -28.35 -4.35
N ILE A 171 13.87 -28.62 -4.24
CA ILE A 171 12.83 -27.59 -4.20
C ILE A 171 12.04 -27.69 -2.89
N TYR A 172 11.99 -26.61 -2.12
CA TYR A 172 11.47 -26.58 -0.76
C TYR A 172 9.98 -26.26 -0.72
N GLY A 173 9.24 -26.91 0.19
CA GLY A 173 7.83 -26.64 0.40
C GLY A 173 7.42 -26.80 1.87
N PRO A 174 6.23 -26.28 2.26
CA PRO A 174 5.82 -26.19 3.65
C PRO A 174 5.23 -27.49 4.22
N TYR A 175 5.14 -28.57 3.43
CA TYR A 175 4.48 -29.81 3.82
C TYR A 175 5.47 -30.94 4.09
N THR A 176 5.33 -31.58 5.24
CA THR A 176 6.13 -32.76 5.61
C THR A 176 5.79 -33.97 4.75
N ASN A 177 6.77 -34.87 4.55
CA ASN A 177 6.63 -36.10 3.77
C ASN A 177 6.08 -35.87 2.35
N PRO A 178 6.76 -35.09 1.49
CA PRO A 178 6.33 -34.89 0.10
C PRO A 178 6.34 -36.22 -0.66
N PHE A 179 5.44 -36.35 -1.65
CA PHE A 179 5.45 -37.52 -2.55
C PHE A 179 6.33 -37.21 -3.75
N GLU A 180 7.59 -37.67 -3.71
CA GLU A 180 8.67 -37.14 -4.54
C GLU A 180 8.65 -37.60 -6.01
N ASN A 181 8.47 -38.90 -6.23
CA ASN A 181 8.69 -39.55 -7.54
C ASN A 181 8.00 -38.88 -8.74
N PRO A 182 6.73 -38.43 -8.67
CA PRO A 182 6.09 -37.75 -9.79
C PRO A 182 6.86 -36.50 -10.22
N MET A 183 7.27 -35.66 -9.27
CA MET A 183 7.99 -34.42 -9.58
C MET A 183 9.39 -34.73 -10.11
N ILE A 184 10.13 -35.61 -9.46
CA ILE A 184 11.47 -36.03 -9.91
C ILE A 184 11.41 -36.56 -11.35
N ASN A 185 10.44 -37.42 -11.66
CA ASN A 185 10.34 -38.05 -12.98
C ASN A 185 9.93 -37.09 -14.10
N HIS A 186 9.20 -36.01 -13.80
CA HIS A 186 8.73 -35.06 -14.82
C HIS A 186 9.65 -33.86 -14.97
N THR A 187 10.23 -33.35 -13.88
CA THR A 187 10.97 -32.09 -13.86
C THR A 187 12.41 -32.23 -13.40
N GLY A 188 12.78 -33.38 -12.80
CA GLY A 188 14.09 -33.60 -12.20
C GLY A 188 14.29 -32.90 -10.85
N PHE A 189 13.30 -32.17 -10.34
CA PHE A 189 13.38 -31.53 -9.01
C PHE A 189 12.93 -32.49 -7.90
N THR A 190 13.64 -32.44 -6.78
CA THR A 190 13.35 -33.23 -5.58
C THR A 190 12.57 -32.36 -4.57
N PRO A 191 11.25 -32.57 -4.38
CA PRO A 191 10.49 -31.79 -3.40
C PRO A 191 10.90 -32.17 -1.99
N THR A 192 11.20 -31.17 -1.15
CA THR A 192 11.73 -31.34 0.20
C THR A 192 10.97 -30.45 1.18
N TYR A 193 10.63 -30.98 2.35
CA TYR A 193 10.04 -30.16 3.42
C TYR A 193 11.09 -29.20 4.00
N SER A 194 10.71 -27.93 4.16
CA SER A 194 11.46 -27.04 5.03
C SER A 194 10.61 -25.89 5.54
N GLU A 195 10.81 -25.49 6.80
CA GLU A 195 10.03 -24.43 7.45
C GLU A 195 10.40 -23.04 6.93
N HIS A 196 11.63 -22.84 6.47
CA HIS A 196 12.10 -21.53 6.01
C HIS A 196 11.35 -20.97 4.80
N ILE A 197 10.64 -21.81 4.04
CA ILE A 197 9.83 -21.35 2.90
C ILE A 197 8.69 -20.41 3.33
N LYS A 198 8.37 -20.36 4.63
CA LYS A 198 7.38 -19.46 5.23
C LYS A 198 7.99 -18.30 6.02
N ASP A 199 9.32 -18.19 6.04
CA ASP A 199 10.04 -17.16 6.78
C ASP A 199 10.17 -15.88 5.94
N SER A 200 9.82 -14.72 6.51
CA SER A 200 9.91 -13.42 5.81
C SER A 200 11.32 -13.10 5.32
N ARG A 201 12.38 -13.64 5.95
CA ARG A 201 13.76 -13.46 5.50
C ARG A 201 14.01 -14.03 4.11
N LEU A 202 13.20 -14.99 3.64
CA LEU A 202 13.24 -15.44 2.25
C LEU A 202 12.89 -14.30 1.29
N CYS A 203 11.83 -13.54 1.58
CA CYS A 203 11.44 -12.35 0.82
C CYS A 203 12.54 -11.27 0.85
N GLY A 204 13.23 -11.16 2.00
CA GLY A 204 14.38 -10.27 2.20
C GLY A 204 15.53 -10.47 1.22
N SER A 205 15.66 -11.65 0.61
CA SER A 205 16.67 -11.93 -0.43
C SER A 205 16.66 -10.89 -1.55
N CYS A 206 15.47 -10.38 -1.91
CA CYS A 206 15.29 -9.30 -2.87
C CYS A 206 14.69 -8.02 -2.25
N HIS A 207 13.84 -8.15 -1.21
CA HIS A 207 13.19 -7.03 -0.52
C HIS A 207 14.03 -6.45 0.63
N THR A 208 15.33 -6.38 0.39
CA THR A 208 16.32 -5.55 1.07
C THR A 208 17.39 -5.27 0.03
N LEU A 209 17.54 -4.02 -0.38
CA LEU A 209 18.50 -3.59 -1.38
C LEU A 209 19.36 -2.47 -0.79
N ILE A 210 20.62 -2.84 -0.57
CA ILE A 210 21.70 -1.94 -0.20
C ILE A 210 22.61 -1.84 -1.42
N THR A 211 22.82 -0.62 -1.91
CA THR A 211 23.64 -0.29 -3.07
C THR A 211 24.92 0.43 -2.65
N ASN A 212 25.89 0.52 -3.55
CA ASN A 212 27.17 1.20 -3.31
C ASN A 212 27.22 2.46 -4.17
N PRO A 213 26.97 3.64 -3.61
CA PRO A 213 26.80 4.85 -4.40
C PRO A 213 28.08 5.26 -5.13
N VAL A 214 27.92 5.88 -6.28
CA VAL A 214 28.99 6.51 -7.05
C VAL A 214 28.82 8.03 -7.07
N ASP A 215 29.93 8.74 -7.23
CA ASP A 215 29.90 10.19 -7.41
C ASP A 215 29.41 10.59 -8.82
N LEU A 216 29.38 11.90 -9.10
CA LEU A 216 28.89 12.42 -10.38
C LEU A 216 29.74 11.99 -11.58
N ASP A 217 31.00 11.60 -11.36
CA ASP A 217 31.93 11.09 -12.37
C ASP A 217 31.88 9.56 -12.51
N GLY A 218 30.99 8.88 -11.75
CA GLY A 218 30.83 7.43 -11.76
C GLY A 218 31.89 6.70 -10.94
N VAL A 219 32.58 7.37 -10.02
CA VAL A 219 33.59 6.76 -9.14
C VAL A 219 32.93 6.25 -7.86
N PRO A 220 33.14 4.99 -7.46
CA PRO A 220 32.62 4.46 -6.21
C PRO A 220 33.04 5.29 -5.00
N THR A 221 32.05 5.67 -4.18
CA THR A 221 32.29 6.47 -2.97
C THR A 221 32.87 5.66 -1.81
N GLY A 222 32.72 4.33 -1.87
CA GLY A 222 33.01 3.42 -0.75
C GLY A 222 31.94 3.40 0.34
N GLY A 223 30.83 4.12 0.16
CA GLY A 223 29.67 4.10 1.04
C GLY A 223 28.64 3.03 0.68
N GLU A 224 27.57 3.01 1.46
CA GLU A 224 26.38 2.18 1.25
C GLU A 224 25.13 3.07 1.31
N PHE A 225 24.13 2.75 0.49
CA PHE A 225 22.83 3.41 0.51
C PHE A 225 21.72 2.37 0.58
N VAL A 226 20.75 2.59 1.46
CA VAL A 226 19.60 1.70 1.63
C VAL A 226 18.49 2.14 0.69
N GLU A 227 18.48 1.60 -0.53
CA GLU A 227 17.44 1.93 -1.52
C GLU A 227 16.08 1.36 -1.09
N GLN A 228 16.06 0.15 -0.54
CA GLN A 228 14.83 -0.53 -0.12
C GLN A 228 15.10 -1.41 1.10
N SER A 229 14.24 -1.32 2.12
CA SER A 229 14.36 -2.15 3.33
C SER A 229 13.04 -2.68 3.92
N PRO A 230 12.05 -3.18 3.11
CA PRO A 230 10.79 -3.71 3.66
C PRO A 230 10.95 -4.75 4.76
N LEU A 231 11.96 -5.64 4.67
CA LEU A 231 12.19 -6.64 5.72
C LEU A 231 12.55 -5.97 7.05
N GLN A 232 13.46 -4.99 7.05
CA GLN A 232 13.90 -4.30 8.26
C GLN A 232 12.79 -3.40 8.81
N GLU A 233 11.98 -2.80 7.92
CA GLU A 233 10.78 -2.07 8.31
C GLU A 233 9.79 -3.00 9.04
N TRP A 234 9.66 -4.25 8.60
CA TRP A 234 8.86 -5.28 9.27
C TRP A 234 9.46 -5.79 10.57
N GLN A 235 10.78 -5.99 10.63
CA GLN A 235 11.46 -6.36 11.87
C GLN A 235 11.22 -5.32 12.97
N ASN A 236 11.17 -4.04 12.61
CA ASN A 236 10.84 -2.93 13.49
C ASN A 236 9.32 -2.68 13.57
N SER A 237 8.53 -3.74 13.69
CA SER A 237 7.08 -3.65 13.84
C SER A 237 6.57 -4.68 14.84
N ILE A 238 5.37 -4.45 15.38
CA ILE A 238 4.69 -5.44 16.23
C ILE A 238 4.43 -6.76 15.50
N TYR A 239 4.34 -6.75 14.16
CA TYR A 239 4.03 -7.94 13.38
C TYR A 239 5.16 -8.96 13.40
N HIS A 240 6.41 -8.50 13.54
CA HIS A 240 7.55 -9.39 13.76
C HIS A 240 7.42 -10.11 15.12
N GLU A 241 7.04 -9.37 16.18
CA GLU A 241 6.87 -9.94 17.53
C GLU A 241 5.70 -10.93 17.61
N THR A 242 4.65 -10.72 16.78
CA THR A 242 3.47 -11.60 16.72
C THR A 242 3.55 -12.67 15.63
N GLU A 243 4.74 -12.93 15.07
CA GLU A 243 4.99 -13.94 14.03
C GLU A 243 4.05 -13.81 12.82
N THR A 244 3.64 -12.58 12.48
CA THR A 244 2.87 -12.27 11.27
C THR A 244 3.85 -12.01 10.14
N GLU A 245 4.17 -13.06 9.40
CA GLU A 245 5.14 -13.07 8.31
C GLU A 245 4.60 -12.36 7.05
N CYS A 246 5.50 -11.97 6.14
CA CYS A 246 5.13 -11.44 4.81
C CYS A 246 4.16 -12.37 4.08
N PHE A 247 4.34 -13.68 4.23
CA PHE A 247 3.48 -14.71 3.64
C PHE A 247 2.03 -14.60 4.11
N THR A 248 1.79 -14.24 5.37
CA THR A 248 0.44 -14.14 5.95
C THR A 248 -0.42 -13.11 5.20
N CYS A 249 0.17 -12.02 4.71
CA CYS A 249 -0.55 -10.98 3.98
C CYS A 249 -0.45 -11.13 2.46
N HIS A 250 0.73 -11.44 1.94
CA HIS A 250 1.02 -11.43 0.49
C HIS A 250 0.76 -12.78 -0.20
N VAL A 251 0.73 -13.88 0.55
CA VAL A 251 0.42 -15.24 0.08
C VAL A 251 -0.73 -15.80 0.93
N PRO A 252 -1.94 -15.23 0.81
CA PRO A 252 -3.03 -15.51 1.75
C PRO A 252 -3.37 -16.99 1.78
N GLU A 253 -3.43 -17.55 2.98
CA GLU A 253 -3.69 -18.96 3.21
C GLU A 253 -5.19 -19.28 3.26
N ILE A 254 -5.55 -20.48 2.82
CA ILE A 254 -6.85 -21.11 3.08
C ILE A 254 -6.65 -22.37 3.90
N GLU A 255 -7.59 -22.63 4.81
CA GLU A 255 -7.57 -23.83 5.68
C GLU A 255 -8.13 -25.08 5.00
N ASP A 256 -8.68 -24.93 3.79
CA ASP A 256 -9.19 -26.04 3.00
C ASP A 256 -8.11 -27.11 2.75
N VAL A 257 -8.53 -28.38 2.81
CA VAL A 257 -7.67 -29.50 2.38
C VAL A 257 -7.66 -29.54 0.86
N VAL A 258 -6.53 -29.20 0.25
CA VAL A 258 -6.41 -29.09 -1.20
C VAL A 258 -5.49 -30.16 -1.79
N VAL A 259 -5.86 -30.70 -2.93
CA VAL A 259 -4.99 -31.60 -3.70
C VAL A 259 -4.01 -30.74 -4.50
N ILE A 260 -2.78 -30.60 -3.98
CA ILE A 260 -1.76 -29.65 -4.48
C ILE A 260 -1.11 -30.02 -5.82
N SER A 261 -1.54 -31.12 -6.45
CA SER A 261 -1.08 -31.54 -7.78
C SER A 261 -2.10 -32.48 -8.41
N THR A 262 -2.34 -32.34 -9.71
CA THR A 262 -3.18 -33.28 -10.49
C THR A 262 -2.48 -34.62 -10.76
N MET A 263 -1.18 -34.74 -10.46
CA MET A 263 -0.38 -35.93 -10.69
C MET A 263 0.39 -36.35 -9.42
N PRO A 264 0.19 -37.58 -8.92
CA PRO A 264 -0.74 -38.61 -9.41
C PRO A 264 -2.21 -38.27 -9.08
N PRO A 265 -3.19 -38.91 -9.75
CA PRO A 265 -4.62 -38.64 -9.54
C PRO A 265 -5.14 -38.87 -8.11
N ASN A 266 -4.45 -39.67 -7.28
CA ASN A 266 -4.86 -40.02 -5.92
C ASN A 266 -3.91 -39.43 -4.86
N LEU A 267 -3.43 -38.21 -5.08
CA LEU A 267 -2.56 -37.53 -4.11
C LEU A 267 -3.35 -37.11 -2.87
N THR A 268 -2.77 -37.31 -1.68
CA THR A 268 -3.36 -36.83 -0.42
C THR A 268 -3.36 -35.31 -0.37
N GLY A 269 -4.51 -34.72 -0.04
CA GLY A 269 -4.64 -33.27 0.13
C GLY A 269 -3.84 -32.72 1.31
N ARG A 270 -3.51 -31.43 1.26
CA ARG A 270 -2.70 -30.70 2.25
C ARG A 270 -3.42 -29.43 2.70
N SER A 271 -3.14 -28.99 3.92
CA SER A 271 -3.64 -27.75 4.53
C SER A 271 -2.63 -27.25 5.57
N PRO A 272 -2.50 -25.93 5.80
CA PRO A 272 -3.14 -24.83 5.03
C PRO A 272 -2.50 -24.68 3.65
N PHE A 273 -3.13 -23.94 2.73
CA PHE A 273 -2.63 -23.67 1.37
C PHE A 273 -2.46 -22.18 1.08
N GLY A 274 -1.24 -21.77 0.75
CA GLY A 274 -0.91 -20.41 0.35
C GLY A 274 -1.26 -20.10 -1.10
N LYS A 275 -2.15 -19.13 -1.31
CA LYS A 275 -2.49 -18.65 -2.66
C LYS A 275 -1.39 -17.74 -3.17
N HIS A 276 -0.83 -18.07 -4.33
CA HIS A 276 0.31 -17.41 -4.96
C HIS A 276 -0.07 -16.06 -5.60
N HIS A 277 -0.75 -15.21 -4.83
CA HIS A 277 -1.30 -13.93 -5.27
C HIS A 277 -0.27 -12.80 -5.33
N PHE A 278 0.71 -12.80 -4.41
CA PHE A 278 1.82 -11.83 -4.32
C PHE A 278 1.40 -10.37 -4.55
N VAL A 279 0.32 -9.95 -3.90
CA VAL A 279 -0.25 -8.60 -4.08
C VAL A 279 0.66 -7.53 -3.49
N GLY A 280 0.92 -6.45 -4.24
CA GLY A 280 1.67 -5.27 -3.76
C GLY A 280 0.80 -4.01 -3.78
N GLY A 281 1.39 -2.88 -4.18
CA GLY A 281 0.67 -1.62 -4.43
C GLY A 281 0.63 -1.17 -5.90
N ASN A 282 1.28 -1.91 -6.80
CA ASN A 282 1.60 -1.42 -8.15
C ASN A 282 0.45 -1.62 -9.18
N VAL A 283 -0.74 -1.09 -8.87
CA VAL A 283 -1.91 -1.15 -9.77
C VAL A 283 -1.60 -0.50 -11.13
N PHE A 284 -0.82 0.57 -11.14
CA PHE A 284 -0.45 1.29 -12.36
C PHE A 284 0.30 0.36 -13.34
N MET A 285 1.37 -0.30 -12.89
CA MET A 285 2.11 -1.21 -13.78
C MET A 285 1.28 -2.43 -14.14
N LEU A 286 0.46 -2.99 -13.24
CA LEU A 286 -0.42 -4.10 -13.59
C LEU A 286 -1.39 -3.76 -14.73
N LYS A 287 -1.97 -2.54 -14.71
CA LYS A 287 -2.78 -2.03 -15.82
C LYS A 287 -1.96 -1.84 -17.10
N MET A 288 -0.75 -1.28 -17.00
CA MET A 288 0.14 -1.09 -18.14
C MET A 288 0.50 -2.43 -18.79
N LEU A 289 0.91 -3.42 -17.99
CA LEU A 289 1.21 -4.77 -18.46
C LEU A 289 0.00 -5.41 -19.15
N LYS A 290 -1.20 -5.31 -18.53
CA LYS A 290 -2.45 -5.79 -19.13
C LYS A 290 -2.73 -5.16 -20.51
N ASN A 291 -2.49 -3.87 -20.65
CA ASN A 291 -2.80 -3.15 -21.89
C ASN A 291 -1.76 -3.38 -23.01
N ASN A 292 -0.62 -4.01 -22.69
CA ASN A 292 0.50 -4.20 -23.62
C ASN A 292 1.00 -5.67 -23.64
N ILE A 293 0.10 -6.64 -23.43
CA ILE A 293 0.42 -8.08 -23.31
C ILE A 293 1.26 -8.58 -24.50
N ASP A 294 0.80 -8.31 -25.73
CA ASP A 294 1.45 -8.82 -26.94
C ASP A 294 2.83 -8.18 -27.17
N GLU A 295 2.93 -6.85 -26.97
CA GLU A 295 4.18 -6.11 -27.16
C GLU A 295 5.25 -6.54 -26.15
N LEU A 296 4.85 -6.86 -24.92
CA LEU A 296 5.76 -7.26 -23.84
C LEU A 296 5.98 -8.79 -23.76
N GLY A 297 5.34 -9.58 -24.62
CA GLY A 297 5.46 -11.04 -24.62
C GLY A 297 4.98 -11.68 -23.31
N ILE A 298 3.90 -11.16 -22.73
CA ILE A 298 3.36 -11.61 -21.45
C ILE A 298 2.52 -12.87 -21.63
N THR A 299 2.63 -13.82 -20.68
CA THR A 299 1.95 -15.12 -20.73
C THR A 299 0.61 -15.13 -19.96
N ALA A 300 0.34 -14.08 -19.19
CA ALA A 300 -0.95 -13.82 -18.57
C ALA A 300 -1.93 -13.18 -19.55
N ASN A 301 -3.20 -13.57 -19.46
CA ASN A 301 -4.28 -12.92 -20.19
C ASN A 301 -4.97 -11.82 -19.36
N GLU A 302 -5.85 -11.07 -20.02
CA GLU A 302 -6.59 -9.97 -19.39
C GLU A 302 -7.40 -10.38 -18.15
N ILE A 303 -8.03 -11.56 -18.15
CA ILE A 303 -8.85 -12.04 -17.02
C ILE A 303 -7.97 -12.29 -15.78
N GLN A 304 -6.77 -12.83 -16.00
CA GLN A 304 -5.81 -13.06 -14.92
C GLN A 304 -5.30 -11.74 -14.35
N PHE A 305 -4.99 -10.77 -15.22
CA PHE A 305 -4.66 -9.41 -14.77
C PHE A 305 -5.80 -8.73 -14.02
N ASP A 306 -7.04 -8.87 -14.48
CA ASP A 306 -8.20 -8.28 -13.80
C ASP A 306 -8.36 -8.84 -12.38
N SER A 307 -8.14 -10.14 -12.20
CA SER A 307 -8.10 -10.75 -10.87
C SER A 307 -7.00 -10.15 -9.99
N THR A 308 -5.76 -10.06 -10.50
CA THR A 308 -4.63 -9.50 -9.75
C THR A 308 -4.78 -8.02 -9.43
N ILE A 309 -5.28 -7.21 -10.38
CA ILE A 309 -5.61 -5.80 -10.17
C ILE A 309 -6.69 -5.66 -9.11
N SER A 310 -7.76 -6.45 -9.17
CA SER A 310 -8.84 -6.41 -8.17
C SER A 310 -8.33 -6.76 -6.77
N ARG A 311 -7.47 -7.78 -6.64
CA ARG A 311 -6.85 -8.15 -5.35
C ARG A 311 -5.92 -7.04 -4.83
N THR A 312 -5.15 -6.41 -5.72
CA THR A 312 -4.22 -5.30 -5.38
C THR A 312 -5.00 -4.07 -4.91
N ILE A 313 -6.06 -3.66 -5.62
CA ILE A 313 -6.93 -2.55 -5.20
C ILE A 313 -7.59 -2.86 -3.85
N SER A 314 -8.10 -4.07 -3.66
CA SER A 314 -8.72 -4.48 -2.38
C SER A 314 -7.72 -4.42 -1.23
N ASN A 315 -6.47 -4.82 -1.46
CA ASN A 315 -5.41 -4.73 -0.45
C ASN A 315 -5.12 -3.27 -0.06
N LEU A 316 -4.98 -2.39 -1.06
CA LEU A 316 -4.76 -0.96 -0.86
C LEU A 316 -5.92 -0.29 -0.11
N GLN A 317 -7.17 -0.61 -0.45
CA GLN A 317 -8.35 0.07 0.11
C GLN A 317 -8.80 -0.45 1.49
N LEU A 318 -8.53 -1.73 1.77
CA LEU A 318 -9.07 -2.41 2.96
C LEU A 318 -8.04 -2.76 4.01
N LYS A 319 -6.75 -2.89 3.64
CA LYS A 319 -5.71 -3.44 4.53
C LYS A 319 -4.47 -2.56 4.68
N THR A 320 -4.45 -1.37 4.09
CA THR A 320 -3.25 -0.52 4.06
C THR A 320 -3.32 0.68 5.00
N LEU A 321 -4.46 1.40 5.03
CA LEU A 321 -4.58 2.67 5.73
C LEU A 321 -5.90 2.79 6.50
N GLY A 322 -5.79 3.14 7.79
CA GLY A 322 -6.87 3.73 8.59
C GLY A 322 -6.85 5.25 8.45
N LEU A 323 -8.02 5.88 8.40
CA LEU A 323 -8.16 7.33 8.26
C LEU A 323 -9.26 7.85 9.19
N ALA A 324 -8.95 8.87 9.98
CA ALA A 324 -9.91 9.55 10.84
C ALA A 324 -9.79 11.07 10.69
N LEU A 325 -10.88 11.73 10.34
CA LEU A 325 -10.98 13.18 10.23
C LEU A 325 -11.89 13.70 11.34
N ASN A 326 -11.39 14.63 12.15
CA ASN A 326 -12.14 15.21 13.27
C ASN A 326 -12.04 16.73 13.24
N GLU A 327 -13.16 17.41 13.50
CA GLU A 327 -13.15 18.83 13.85
C GLU A 327 -12.68 18.99 15.29
N ILE A 328 -11.69 19.86 15.50
CA ILE A 328 -11.19 20.24 16.83
C ILE A 328 -11.99 21.43 17.34
N GLU A 329 -12.06 22.48 16.52
CA GLU A 329 -12.69 23.75 16.85
C GLU A 329 -13.03 24.51 15.56
N ARG A 330 -14.09 25.32 15.61
CA ARG A 330 -14.39 26.33 14.61
C ARG A 330 -14.54 27.68 15.27
N THR A 331 -13.72 28.64 14.88
CA THR A 331 -13.82 30.05 15.28
C THR A 331 -14.57 30.86 14.21
N GLU A 332 -14.65 32.17 14.37
CA GLU A 332 -15.19 33.05 13.32
C GLU A 332 -14.32 33.01 12.04
N ASP A 333 -13.00 32.87 12.18
CA ASP A 333 -12.06 33.01 11.06
C ASP A 333 -11.40 31.70 10.61
N THR A 334 -11.39 30.65 11.44
CA THR A 334 -10.63 29.43 11.17
C THR A 334 -11.38 28.17 11.59
N LEU A 335 -11.36 27.17 10.72
CA LEU A 335 -11.77 25.80 11.02
C LEU A 335 -10.53 24.94 11.29
N TYR A 336 -10.43 24.37 12.49
CA TYR A 336 -9.33 23.53 12.94
C TYR A 336 -9.71 22.06 12.87
N LEU A 337 -8.95 21.28 12.12
CA LEU A 337 -9.17 19.85 11.91
C LEU A 337 -7.94 19.04 12.29
N ALA A 338 -8.17 17.82 12.77
CA ALA A 338 -7.15 16.78 12.88
C ALA A 338 -7.45 15.65 11.89
N LEU A 339 -6.48 15.32 11.04
CA LEU A 339 -6.50 14.15 10.17
C LEU A 339 -5.47 13.14 10.67
N THR A 340 -5.92 11.99 11.14
CA THR A 340 -5.04 10.89 11.58
C THR A 340 -4.98 9.81 10.50
N LEU A 341 -3.77 9.49 10.06
CA LEU A 341 -3.42 8.43 9.13
C LEU A 341 -2.76 7.30 9.92
N SER A 342 -3.36 6.10 9.91
CA SER A 342 -2.83 4.94 10.65
C SER A 342 -2.39 3.86 9.68
N ASN A 343 -1.10 3.55 9.66
CA ASN A 343 -0.57 2.48 8.83
C ASN A 343 -1.02 1.12 9.37
N MET A 344 -1.65 0.32 8.52
CA MET A 344 -2.10 -1.04 8.85
C MET A 344 -1.20 -2.12 8.25
N ALA A 345 -0.19 -1.72 7.47
CA ALA A 345 0.82 -2.63 6.94
C ALA A 345 1.91 -2.90 7.98
N GLY A 346 2.60 -4.02 7.81
CA GLY A 346 3.72 -4.40 8.68
C GLY A 346 5.04 -3.73 8.34
N HIS A 347 5.09 -2.81 7.37
CA HIS A 347 6.28 -2.08 6.92
C HIS A 347 5.89 -0.61 6.68
N LYS A 348 6.81 0.27 6.27
CA LYS A 348 6.47 1.67 6.01
C LYS A 348 5.41 1.80 4.90
N LEU A 349 4.63 2.88 4.91
CA LEU A 349 3.63 3.20 3.91
C LEU A 349 3.98 4.52 3.20
N PRO A 350 4.28 4.49 1.89
CA PRO A 350 4.51 3.31 1.03
C PRO A 350 5.91 2.72 1.21
N THR A 351 6.10 1.39 1.23
CA THR A 351 7.44 0.77 1.35
C THR A 351 8.20 0.68 0.00
N ALA A 352 9.49 0.32 0.09
CA ALA A 352 10.38 -0.02 -1.02
C ALA A 352 10.70 1.15 -1.96
N TYR A 353 10.61 0.89 -3.27
CA TYR A 353 11.17 1.69 -4.35
C TYR A 353 10.86 3.20 -4.25
N PRO A 354 11.86 4.10 -4.40
CA PRO A 354 11.74 5.54 -4.10
C PRO A 354 10.78 6.33 -4.99
N SER A 355 10.26 5.76 -6.09
CA SER A 355 9.24 6.44 -6.91
C SER A 355 7.84 6.42 -6.28
N ARG A 356 7.62 5.58 -5.25
CA ARG A 356 6.30 5.41 -4.62
C ARG A 356 6.03 6.56 -3.67
N ARG A 357 4.82 7.12 -3.75
CA ARG A 357 4.35 8.13 -2.80
C ARG A 357 2.90 7.94 -2.40
N VAL A 358 2.57 8.38 -1.19
CA VAL A 358 1.20 8.56 -0.72
C VAL A 358 0.97 10.04 -0.47
N PHE A 359 -0.16 10.60 -0.90
CA PHE A 359 -0.46 12.02 -0.67
C PHE A 359 -1.89 12.23 -0.18
N VAL A 360 -2.10 13.35 0.50
CA VAL A 360 -3.41 13.75 1.03
C VAL A 360 -3.99 14.86 0.17
N GLU A 361 -5.20 14.64 -0.35
CA GLU A 361 -6.07 15.68 -0.85
C GLU A 361 -7.10 16.01 0.23
N LEU A 362 -7.19 17.27 0.65
CA LEU A 362 -8.24 17.74 1.53
C LEU A 362 -8.91 18.95 0.89
N TYR A 363 -10.22 18.89 0.77
CA TYR A 363 -11.02 20.01 0.31
C TYR A 363 -12.25 20.24 1.17
N SER A 364 -12.69 21.48 1.21
CA SER A 364 -13.91 21.90 1.88
C SER A 364 -14.77 22.78 0.97
N ILE A 365 -16.08 22.55 0.98
CA ILE A 365 -17.06 23.28 0.18
C ILE A 365 -18.16 23.88 1.07
N ASP A 366 -18.74 24.99 0.61
CA ASP A 366 -19.88 25.62 1.26
C ASP A 366 -21.23 24.97 0.84
N GLU A 367 -22.34 25.51 1.35
CA GLU A 367 -23.70 25.01 1.04
C GLU A 367 -24.10 25.16 -0.44
N ASN A 368 -23.42 26.04 -1.18
CA ASN A 368 -23.64 26.28 -2.61
C ASN A 368 -22.77 25.36 -3.49
N GLY A 369 -21.83 24.62 -2.90
CA GLY A 369 -20.84 23.82 -3.59
C GLY A 369 -19.58 24.59 -4.00
N ASP A 370 -19.40 25.83 -3.52
CA ASP A 370 -18.21 26.62 -3.79
C ASP A 370 -17.05 26.16 -2.89
N THR A 371 -15.85 26.04 -3.47
CA THR A 371 -14.64 25.62 -2.75
C THR A 371 -14.17 26.72 -1.80
N ILE A 372 -14.03 26.38 -0.51
CA ILE A 372 -13.46 27.24 0.53
C ILE A 372 -11.94 27.02 0.66
N PHE A 373 -11.52 25.76 0.57
CA PHE A 373 -10.13 25.33 0.74
C PHE A 373 -9.88 24.06 -0.06
N HIS A 374 -8.74 23.96 -0.76
CA HIS A 374 -8.32 22.74 -1.47
C HIS A 374 -6.79 22.56 -1.44
N SER A 375 -6.31 21.71 -0.54
CA SER A 375 -4.91 21.25 -0.46
C SER A 375 -4.76 19.91 -1.19
N GLY A 376 -3.62 19.68 -1.84
CA GLY A 376 -3.32 18.41 -2.51
C GLY A 376 -4.09 18.18 -3.81
N LYS A 377 -4.51 19.26 -4.46
CA LYS A 377 -5.14 19.23 -5.78
C LYS A 377 -4.15 18.74 -6.83
N PHE A 378 -4.62 17.88 -7.73
CA PHE A 378 -3.85 17.40 -8.88
C PHE A 378 -4.56 17.69 -10.22
N ASP A 379 -3.78 17.71 -11.29
CA ASP A 379 -4.25 17.97 -12.66
C ASP A 379 -4.80 16.70 -13.35
N GLY A 380 -5.19 16.81 -14.61
CA GLY A 380 -5.69 15.68 -15.41
C GLY A 380 -4.67 14.56 -15.66
N ASN A 381 -3.39 14.82 -15.40
CA ASN A 381 -2.30 13.83 -15.47
C ASN A 381 -1.90 13.31 -14.08
N SER A 382 -2.64 13.68 -13.03
CA SER A 382 -2.35 13.32 -11.64
C SER A 382 -1.03 13.88 -11.10
N ASN A 383 -0.58 15.02 -11.64
CA ASN A 383 0.49 15.82 -11.06
C ASN A 383 -0.07 16.78 -10.02
N LEU A 384 0.58 16.88 -8.86
CA LEU A 384 0.18 17.80 -7.80
C LEU A 384 0.50 19.24 -8.21
N ILE A 385 -0.47 20.15 -8.05
CA ILE A 385 -0.36 21.53 -8.56
C ILE A 385 0.56 22.39 -7.67
N SER A 386 0.54 22.15 -6.37
CA SER A 386 1.24 22.95 -5.35
C SER A 386 2.33 22.14 -4.64
N GLU A 387 2.93 21.17 -5.32
CA GLU A 387 4.09 20.45 -4.79
C GLU A 387 5.36 21.31 -4.94
N ASP A 388 6.12 21.45 -3.86
CA ASP A 388 7.38 22.20 -3.85
C ASP A 388 8.48 21.53 -4.71
N TYR A 389 9.40 22.36 -5.20
CA TYR A 389 10.60 21.95 -5.94
C TYR A 389 11.87 22.10 -5.08
N PRO A 390 12.79 21.12 -5.05
CA PRO A 390 12.76 19.86 -5.80
C PRO A 390 11.90 18.77 -5.16
N TYR A 391 11.42 18.92 -3.93
CA TYR A 391 10.50 17.98 -3.28
C TYR A 391 9.74 18.66 -2.13
N GLU A 392 8.59 18.09 -1.77
CA GLU A 392 7.71 18.58 -0.71
C GLU A 392 8.26 18.23 0.68
N GLN A 393 8.27 19.18 1.62
CA GLN A 393 8.64 18.89 3.00
C GLN A 393 7.47 18.23 3.75
N HIS A 394 7.77 17.59 4.89
CA HIS A 394 6.72 17.08 5.76
C HIS A 394 6.06 18.24 6.52
N HIS A 395 4.73 18.32 6.49
CA HIS A 395 3.95 19.31 7.24
C HIS A 395 3.30 18.69 8.47
N LYS A 396 3.51 19.35 9.61
CA LYS A 396 2.71 19.13 10.83
C LYS A 396 1.35 19.85 10.76
N ILE A 397 1.37 21.06 10.19
CA ILE A 397 0.22 21.97 10.10
C ILE A 397 0.11 22.48 8.66
N ILE A 398 -1.08 22.33 8.07
CA ILE A 398 -1.45 22.87 6.76
C ILE A 398 -2.44 24.01 6.96
N ASN A 399 -2.05 25.23 6.58
CA ASN A 399 -2.87 26.43 6.71
C ASN A 399 -3.00 27.22 5.40
N SER A 400 -2.46 26.68 4.31
CA SER A 400 -2.52 27.23 2.96
C SER A 400 -2.83 26.13 1.96
N GLU A 401 -3.61 26.43 0.93
CA GLU A 401 -3.89 25.53 -0.20
C GLU A 401 -2.63 25.15 -0.99
N ASN A 402 -1.55 25.95 -0.84
CA ASN A 402 -0.28 25.71 -1.50
C ASN A 402 0.63 24.73 -0.74
N GLN A 403 0.21 24.24 0.43
CA GLN A 403 0.95 23.22 1.16
C GLN A 403 0.32 21.86 0.88
N VAL A 404 1.13 20.86 0.55
CA VAL A 404 0.65 19.52 0.22
C VAL A 404 1.34 18.51 1.14
N GLN A 405 0.60 17.52 1.66
CA GLN A 405 1.23 16.44 2.40
C GLN A 405 1.56 15.27 1.47
N ILE A 406 2.85 14.95 1.36
CA ILE A 406 3.36 13.79 0.62
C ILE A 406 4.24 12.93 1.54
N TYR A 407 3.92 11.64 1.62
CA TYR A 407 4.67 10.59 2.28
C TYR A 407 5.49 9.82 1.25
N GLU A 408 6.81 9.99 1.28
CA GLU A 408 7.74 9.45 0.30
C GLU A 408 9.18 9.37 0.86
N MET A 409 10.03 8.64 0.14
CA MET A 409 11.48 8.70 0.31
C MET A 409 12.05 9.62 -0.78
N VAL A 410 12.93 10.53 -0.40
CA VAL A 410 13.67 11.40 -1.32
C VAL A 410 15.16 11.13 -1.18
N MET A 411 15.81 10.86 -2.30
CA MET A 411 17.23 10.56 -2.37
C MET A 411 18.04 11.83 -2.63
N GLY A 412 19.22 11.89 -2.02
CA GLY A 412 20.24 12.90 -2.26
C GLY A 412 21.51 12.25 -2.75
N ASP A 413 22.19 12.90 -3.69
CA ASP A 413 23.50 12.49 -4.17
C ASP A 413 24.62 12.77 -3.14
N ILE A 414 25.87 12.56 -3.54
CA ILE A 414 27.05 12.78 -2.69
C ILE A 414 27.22 14.25 -2.26
N ASN A 415 26.64 15.21 -2.99
CA ASN A 415 26.67 16.63 -2.68
C ASN A 415 25.48 17.06 -1.81
N GLY A 416 24.50 16.17 -1.59
CA GLY A 416 23.24 16.46 -0.92
C GLY A 416 22.19 17.07 -1.86
N ASP A 417 22.40 16.99 -3.17
CA ASP A 417 21.43 17.46 -4.16
C ASP A 417 20.40 16.37 -4.47
N TYR A 418 19.15 16.76 -4.74
CA TYR A 418 18.09 15.83 -5.12
C TYR A 418 18.49 15.01 -6.34
N THR A 419 18.27 13.69 -6.30
CA THR A 419 18.49 12.81 -7.45
C THR A 419 17.42 11.74 -7.59
N THR A 420 17.11 11.38 -8.85
CA THR A 420 16.35 10.17 -9.16
C THR A 420 17.23 9.04 -9.65
N VAL A 421 18.52 9.28 -9.93
CA VAL A 421 19.51 8.29 -10.36
C VAL A 421 19.87 7.42 -9.17
N LEU A 422 19.57 6.12 -9.25
CA LEU A 422 19.68 5.19 -8.12
C LEU A 422 21.15 4.99 -7.73
N GLU A 423 22.04 4.87 -8.72
CA GLU A 423 23.47 4.63 -8.47
C GLU A 423 24.16 5.85 -7.83
N ARG A 424 23.56 7.05 -7.92
CA ARG A 424 24.07 8.28 -7.29
C ARG A 424 23.52 8.51 -5.89
N ALA A 425 22.47 7.78 -5.48
CA ALA A 425 21.82 8.01 -4.20
C ALA A 425 22.77 7.67 -3.04
N ALA A 426 23.18 8.67 -2.27
CA ALA A 426 24.15 8.53 -1.17
C ALA A 426 23.55 8.86 0.20
N SER A 427 22.41 9.55 0.24
CA SER A 427 21.72 9.91 1.47
C SER A 427 20.21 10.01 1.26
N HIS A 428 19.46 9.92 2.36
CA HIS A 428 18.05 10.30 2.37
C HIS A 428 17.95 11.80 2.67
N LEU A 429 17.31 12.58 1.79
CA LEU A 429 16.99 14.00 2.06
C LEU A 429 15.69 14.15 2.85
N LYS A 430 14.80 13.17 2.70
CA LYS A 430 13.52 13.03 3.39
C LYS A 430 13.14 11.56 3.38
N ASP A 431 12.63 11.07 4.49
CA ASP A 431 11.90 9.81 4.58
C ASP A 431 10.86 9.97 5.68
N ASN A 432 9.67 10.39 5.26
CA ASN A 432 8.52 10.53 6.14
C ASN A 432 7.47 9.44 5.86
N ARG A 433 7.82 8.36 5.16
CA ARG A 433 6.87 7.25 4.91
C ARG A 433 6.36 6.73 6.26
N ILE A 434 5.04 6.55 6.39
CA ILE A 434 4.41 6.28 7.70
C ILE A 434 4.89 4.91 8.20
N PRO A 435 5.59 4.80 9.34
CA PRO A 435 6.09 3.53 9.85
C PRO A 435 4.96 2.60 10.32
N PRO A 436 5.22 1.29 10.49
CA PRO A 436 4.22 0.37 11.04
C PRO A 436 4.04 0.57 12.55
N VAL A 437 2.96 0.02 13.10
CA VAL A 437 2.76 -0.03 14.57
C VAL A 437 3.92 -0.76 15.25
N GLY A 438 4.37 -0.23 16.38
CA GLY A 438 5.49 -0.76 17.17
C GLY A 438 6.87 -0.27 16.73
N PHE A 439 6.96 0.52 15.66
CA PHE A 439 8.23 1.03 15.16
C PHE A 439 8.90 2.00 16.14
N THR A 440 10.17 1.76 16.47
CA THR A 440 10.93 2.67 17.35
C THR A 440 12.30 3.04 16.76
N THR A 441 12.75 4.25 17.10
CA THR A 441 14.11 4.75 16.81
C THR A 441 15.21 4.02 17.59
N SER A 442 14.84 3.27 18.63
CA SER A 442 15.77 2.49 19.45
C SER A 442 15.99 1.05 18.97
N HIS A 443 15.20 0.60 18.00
CA HIS A 443 15.27 -0.76 17.47
C HIS A 443 16.58 -1.00 16.70
N PHE A 444 17.09 -2.24 16.72
CA PHE A 444 18.38 -2.56 16.11
C PHE A 444 18.39 -2.32 14.58
N SER A 445 17.25 -2.50 13.91
CA SER A 445 17.09 -2.23 12.46
C SER A 445 16.82 -0.75 12.13
N TYR A 446 16.90 0.18 13.09
CA TYR A 446 16.62 1.60 12.82
C TYR A 446 17.66 2.24 11.89
N ASP A 447 18.90 1.75 11.91
CA ASP A 447 19.99 2.19 11.03
C ASP A 447 19.65 2.10 9.53
N THR A 448 18.83 1.13 9.14
CA THR A 448 18.37 0.89 7.78
C THR A 448 16.97 1.43 7.49
N THR A 449 16.26 1.92 8.51
CA THR A 449 14.84 2.31 8.40
C THR A 449 14.56 3.72 8.91
N GLN A 450 15.59 4.57 8.96
CA GLN A 450 15.54 5.89 9.58
C GLN A 450 14.36 6.75 9.12
N ILE A 451 13.86 7.59 10.05
CA ILE A 451 12.94 8.68 9.72
C ILE A 451 13.83 9.90 9.46
N VAL A 452 13.64 10.56 8.30
CA VAL A 452 14.55 11.60 7.84
C VAL A 452 13.80 12.86 7.45
N GLY A 453 14.37 14.02 7.77
CA GLY A 453 13.77 15.34 7.53
C GLY A 453 12.86 15.78 8.68
N LEU A 454 11.89 16.66 8.38
CA LEU A 454 11.07 17.31 9.41
C LEU A 454 10.19 16.34 10.22
N ALA A 455 9.82 15.18 9.66
CA ALA A 455 9.03 14.16 10.34
C ALA A 455 9.71 13.60 11.60
N LEU A 456 11.05 13.56 11.65
CA LEU A 456 11.79 13.08 12.82
C LEU A 456 11.55 13.96 14.07
N ASN A 457 11.25 15.24 13.86
CA ASN A 457 11.01 16.20 14.94
C ASN A 457 9.52 16.50 15.12
N ASP A 458 8.62 15.82 14.42
CA ASP A 458 7.18 15.98 14.62
C ASP A 458 6.69 15.06 15.74
N GLU A 459 6.29 15.68 16.85
CA GLU A 459 5.70 15.02 18.02
C GLU A 459 4.39 14.26 17.75
N ASN A 460 3.82 14.37 16.55
CA ASN A 460 2.63 13.62 16.14
C ASN A 460 2.93 12.52 15.10
N PHE A 461 4.17 12.42 14.62
CA PHE A 461 4.59 11.43 13.64
C PHE A 461 5.19 10.22 14.36
N ASN A 462 4.51 9.07 14.27
CA ASN A 462 4.81 7.85 15.00
C ASN A 462 4.71 7.97 16.54
N TYR A 463 4.01 8.98 17.03
CA TYR A 463 3.74 9.16 18.46
C TYR A 463 2.24 9.28 18.74
N GLU A 464 1.81 8.69 19.86
CA GLU A 464 0.48 8.90 20.44
C GLU A 464 0.64 9.07 21.95
N ASN A 465 0.13 10.17 22.51
CA ASN A 465 0.27 10.52 23.93
C ASN A 465 1.73 10.45 24.45
N ASN A 466 2.68 11.00 23.68
CA ASN A 466 4.13 10.96 23.95
C ASN A 466 4.75 9.55 23.99
N THR A 467 4.06 8.54 23.46
CA THR A 467 4.58 7.17 23.32
C THR A 467 4.90 6.93 21.85
N GLU A 468 6.15 6.55 21.56
CA GLU A 468 6.60 6.19 20.21
C GLU A 468 5.99 4.86 19.76
N GLY A 469 5.93 4.63 18.45
CA GLY A 469 5.47 3.37 17.86
C GLY A 469 3.98 3.33 17.57
N SER A 470 3.35 4.50 17.43
CA SER A 470 1.92 4.57 17.08
C SER A 470 1.62 4.05 15.66
N GLY A 471 2.62 4.00 14.77
CA GLY A 471 2.42 3.63 13.37
C GLY A 471 1.49 4.58 12.63
N SER A 472 1.47 5.86 13.02
CA SER A 472 0.52 6.84 12.51
C SER A 472 1.16 8.22 12.33
N ASP A 473 0.48 9.07 11.57
CA ASP A 473 0.73 10.51 11.53
C ASP A 473 -0.57 11.27 11.79
N LYS A 474 -0.49 12.41 12.48
CA LYS A 474 -1.64 13.26 12.81
C LYS A 474 -1.36 14.69 12.35
N LEU A 475 -1.96 15.02 11.21
CA LEU A 475 -1.87 16.32 10.55
C LEU A 475 -2.93 17.27 11.11
N PHE A 476 -2.58 18.54 11.22
CA PHE A 476 -3.52 19.59 11.57
C PHE A 476 -3.81 20.49 10.38
N TYR A 477 -5.09 20.72 10.08
CA TYR A 477 -5.50 21.69 9.07
C TYR A 477 -6.13 22.90 9.74
N ASN A 478 -5.61 24.09 9.44
CA ASN A 478 -6.12 25.37 9.91
C ASN A 478 -6.70 26.11 8.71
N ILE A 479 -7.96 25.81 8.39
CA ILE A 479 -8.61 26.29 7.17
C ILE A 479 -9.16 27.71 7.41
N PRO A 480 -8.69 28.72 6.67
CA PRO A 480 -9.28 30.06 6.75
C PRO A 480 -10.70 30.05 6.20
N ILE A 481 -11.68 30.46 7.00
CA ILE A 481 -13.11 30.51 6.60
C ILE A 481 -13.68 31.93 6.52
N SER A 482 -12.85 32.95 6.81
CA SER A 482 -13.14 34.38 6.58
C SER A 482 -14.51 34.85 7.09
N GLY A 483 -14.92 34.45 8.30
CA GLY A 483 -16.22 34.82 8.88
C GLY A 483 -17.41 34.00 8.39
N SER A 484 -17.21 32.97 7.56
CA SER A 484 -18.30 32.15 7.05
C SER A 484 -19.02 31.42 8.19
N GLN A 485 -20.33 31.63 8.28
CA GLN A 485 -21.23 30.97 9.21
C GLN A 485 -22.02 29.82 8.57
N GLN A 486 -21.79 29.56 7.28
CA GLN A 486 -22.46 28.48 6.56
C GLN A 486 -21.99 27.11 7.06
N GLN A 487 -22.81 26.08 6.83
CA GLN A 487 -22.35 24.71 6.94
C GLN A 487 -21.19 24.48 5.94
N ILE A 488 -20.18 23.72 6.37
CA ILE A 488 -19.02 23.38 5.54
C ILE A 488 -18.91 21.86 5.48
N GLU A 489 -18.94 21.30 4.28
CA GLU A 489 -18.60 19.90 4.05
C GLU A 489 -17.09 19.79 3.86
N ILE A 490 -16.44 18.86 4.55
CA ILE A 490 -15.01 18.62 4.45
C ILE A 490 -14.77 17.17 4.09
N LYS A 491 -13.95 16.96 3.06
CA LYS A 491 -13.52 15.63 2.64
C LYS A 491 -12.00 15.55 2.57
N ALA A 492 -11.46 14.47 3.12
CA ALA A 492 -10.07 14.09 2.96
C ALA A 492 -10.00 12.77 2.17
N ASN A 493 -9.20 12.75 1.12
CA ASN A 493 -8.86 11.57 0.33
C ASN A 493 -7.37 11.31 0.45
N VAL A 494 -6.97 10.06 0.65
CA VAL A 494 -5.57 9.65 0.65
C VAL A 494 -5.34 8.73 -0.53
N TYR A 495 -4.33 9.06 -1.34
CA TYR A 495 -4.03 8.41 -2.60
C TYR A 495 -2.66 7.75 -2.58
N TYR A 496 -2.54 6.59 -3.23
CA TYR A 496 -1.28 5.93 -3.53
C TYR A 496 -0.92 6.14 -4.99
N GLN A 497 0.29 6.62 -5.25
CA GLN A 497 0.82 6.82 -6.60
C GLN A 497 2.11 6.03 -6.78
N THR A 498 2.13 5.24 -7.85
CA THR A 498 3.25 4.35 -8.20
C THR A 498 4.45 5.14 -8.70
N VAL A 499 4.22 6.11 -9.58
CA VAL A 499 5.23 6.97 -10.18
C VAL A 499 4.51 8.22 -10.72
N ASN A 500 5.22 9.31 -10.87
CA ASN A 500 4.69 10.59 -11.36
C ASN A 500 5.63 11.19 -12.43
N ASP A 501 5.18 12.23 -13.12
CA ASP A 501 5.94 12.87 -14.20
C ASP A 501 7.27 13.47 -13.69
N LYS A 502 7.27 14.07 -12.50
CA LYS A 502 8.45 14.70 -11.89
C LYS A 502 9.59 13.71 -11.63
N TRP A 503 9.28 12.52 -11.14
CA TRP A 503 10.27 11.45 -10.94
C TRP A 503 10.82 10.93 -12.27
N LEU A 504 10.01 10.95 -13.33
CA LEU A 504 10.37 10.46 -14.65
C LEU A 504 11.07 11.49 -15.55
N GLU A 505 11.04 12.76 -15.18
CA GLU A 505 11.52 13.88 -16.02
C GLU A 505 12.96 13.67 -16.48
N GLU A 506 13.86 13.36 -15.55
CA GLU A 506 15.28 13.12 -15.86
C GLU A 506 15.44 11.93 -16.80
N MET A 507 14.82 10.79 -16.51
CA MET A 507 14.88 9.60 -17.36
C MET A 507 14.34 9.85 -18.77
N PHE A 508 13.22 10.57 -18.90
CA PHE A 508 12.59 10.88 -20.18
C PHE A 508 13.30 11.97 -20.99
N SER A 509 14.37 12.57 -20.45
CA SER A 509 15.30 13.44 -21.18
C SER A 509 16.35 12.66 -21.97
N TYR A 510 16.55 11.37 -21.65
CA TYR A 510 17.38 10.43 -22.40
C TYR A 510 16.56 9.67 -23.45
N SER A 511 17.25 8.94 -24.33
CA SER A 511 16.63 8.09 -25.34
C SER A 511 17.37 6.76 -25.46
N SER A 512 16.59 5.69 -25.44
CA SER A 512 16.96 4.30 -25.73
C SER A 512 15.68 3.55 -26.11
N VAL A 513 15.81 2.33 -26.65
CA VAL A 513 14.65 1.51 -27.02
C VAL A 513 13.76 1.22 -25.81
N GLU A 514 14.35 1.03 -24.63
CA GLU A 514 13.66 0.80 -23.37
C GLU A 514 12.96 2.06 -22.86
N ILE A 515 13.66 3.20 -22.83
CA ILE A 515 13.11 4.48 -22.36
C ILE A 515 11.99 4.96 -23.26
N ASP A 516 12.18 4.96 -24.59
CA ASP A 516 11.20 5.47 -25.55
C ASP A 516 9.92 4.61 -25.55
N ARG A 517 10.07 3.29 -25.41
CA ARG A 517 8.95 2.35 -25.27
C ARG A 517 8.17 2.59 -23.98
N PHE A 518 8.85 2.67 -22.83
CA PHE A 518 8.17 2.95 -21.57
C PHE A 518 7.50 4.33 -21.57
N LYS A 519 8.16 5.35 -22.11
CA LYS A 519 7.60 6.70 -22.27
C LYS A 519 6.30 6.67 -23.08
N ASN A 520 6.29 5.97 -24.21
CA ASN A 520 5.09 5.82 -25.03
C ASN A 520 3.96 5.10 -24.26
N MET A 521 4.25 4.01 -23.57
CA MET A 521 3.27 3.30 -22.75
C MET A 521 2.74 4.19 -21.61
N TYR A 522 3.62 4.96 -20.95
CA TYR A 522 3.28 5.86 -19.85
C TYR A 522 2.40 7.03 -20.31
N GLU A 523 2.69 7.64 -21.45
CA GLU A 523 1.88 8.72 -22.05
C GLU A 523 0.46 8.27 -22.42
N ASN A 524 0.29 6.99 -22.78
CA ASN A 524 -1.01 6.39 -23.12
C ASN A 524 -1.71 5.71 -21.93
N ALA A 525 -1.08 5.66 -20.75
CA ALA A 525 -1.61 4.95 -19.59
C ALA A 525 -2.65 5.78 -18.80
N ASP A 526 -3.51 5.06 -18.07
CA ASP A 526 -4.32 5.65 -16.99
C ASP A 526 -3.42 5.94 -15.78
N LYS A 527 -3.06 7.22 -15.61
CA LYS A 527 -2.16 7.71 -14.55
C LYS A 527 -2.88 7.99 -13.22
N ASN A 528 -4.19 7.74 -13.13
CA ASN A 528 -4.95 8.04 -11.93
C ASN A 528 -4.38 7.26 -10.73
N PRO A 529 -4.09 7.93 -9.60
CA PRO A 529 -3.62 7.26 -8.40
C PRO A 529 -4.75 6.45 -7.77
N VAL A 530 -4.38 5.44 -6.98
CA VAL A 530 -5.36 4.59 -6.31
C VAL A 530 -5.80 5.26 -5.02
N LEU A 531 -7.10 5.53 -4.89
CA LEU A 531 -7.68 5.96 -3.62
C LEU A 531 -7.49 4.85 -2.57
N LEU A 532 -6.77 5.15 -1.49
CA LEU A 532 -6.61 4.28 -0.32
C LEU A 532 -7.82 4.39 0.60
N LYS A 533 -8.16 5.61 1.01
CA LYS A 533 -9.23 5.87 1.97
C LYS A 533 -9.76 7.28 1.81
N SER A 534 -11.03 7.47 2.17
CA SER A 534 -11.66 8.77 2.31
C SER A 534 -12.30 8.91 3.69
N ALA A 535 -12.32 10.13 4.22
CA ALA A 535 -13.06 10.51 5.40
C ALA A 535 -13.79 11.83 5.13
N GLU A 536 -14.96 12.00 5.71
CA GLU A 536 -15.82 13.17 5.49
C GLU A 536 -16.47 13.57 6.81
N ILE A 537 -16.56 14.88 7.04
CA ILE A 537 -17.29 15.47 8.15
C ILE A 537 -18.04 16.71 7.69
N ILE A 538 -19.02 17.12 8.47
CA ILE A 538 -19.77 18.36 8.26
C ILE A 538 -19.55 19.26 9.47
N SER A 539 -18.99 20.44 9.22
CA SER A 539 -18.81 21.48 10.23
C SER A 539 -20.01 22.42 10.26
N ASN A 540 -20.60 22.62 11.44
CA ASN A 540 -21.71 23.54 11.65
C ASN A 540 -21.24 24.73 12.51
N TYR A 541 -21.56 25.95 12.09
CA TYR A 541 -21.26 27.12 12.92
C TYR A 541 -22.19 27.19 14.13
N VAL A 542 -21.64 26.95 15.32
CA VAL A 542 -22.36 27.15 16.58
C VAL A 542 -21.88 28.48 17.16
N GLY A 543 -22.65 29.56 16.96
CA GLY A 543 -22.31 30.93 17.40
C GLY A 543 -22.24 31.16 18.92
N LEU A 544 -21.85 30.17 19.71
CA LEU A 544 -21.57 30.29 21.13
C LEU A 544 -20.15 30.85 21.31
N ASN A 545 -20.05 32.18 21.30
CA ASN A 545 -18.88 32.88 21.79
C ASN A 545 -18.60 32.44 23.25
N TYR A 546 -17.63 31.55 23.45
CA TYR A 546 -17.18 31.12 24.76
C TYR A 546 -16.35 32.24 25.39
N LYS A 547 -17.02 33.28 25.92
CA LYS A 547 -16.35 34.21 26.82
C LYS A 547 -16.12 33.48 28.14
N GLN A 548 -14.88 33.07 28.35
CA GLN A 548 -14.36 32.59 29.62
C GLN A 548 -14.61 33.67 30.71
N ASP A 549 -15.22 33.23 31.80
CA ASP A 549 -15.50 33.93 33.07
C ASP A 549 -16.25 35.27 33.02
N SER A 550 -17.53 35.22 33.42
CA SER A 550 -18.17 36.34 34.10
C SER A 550 -17.89 36.25 35.60
N ASP A 551 -17.71 37.39 36.28
CA ASP A 551 -17.56 37.58 37.74
C ASP A 551 -18.74 37.03 38.59
N ILE A 552 -19.58 36.18 38.00
CA ILE A 552 -20.83 35.69 38.56
C ILE A 552 -20.54 34.44 39.36
N LEU A 553 -20.62 34.59 40.68
CA LEU A 553 -20.38 33.52 41.64
C LEU A 553 -21.71 32.89 42.03
N CYS A 554 -21.77 31.56 41.95
CA CYS A 554 -22.94 30.76 42.29
C CYS A 554 -22.57 29.79 43.41
N TYR A 555 -23.10 30.02 44.62
CA TYR A 555 -22.82 29.22 45.80
C TYR A 555 -24.04 28.39 46.19
N PRO A 556 -23.98 27.05 46.13
CA PRO A 556 -25.04 26.21 46.68
C PRO A 556 -25.08 26.29 48.20
N ASN A 557 -26.28 26.27 48.77
CA ASN A 557 -26.55 26.01 50.18
C ASN A 557 -27.30 24.67 50.32
N PRO A 558 -26.57 23.54 50.40
CA PRO A 558 -27.15 22.21 50.28
C PRO A 558 -28.16 21.86 51.38
N THR A 559 -28.00 22.41 52.59
CA THR A 559 -28.89 22.18 53.73
C THR A 559 -30.27 22.82 53.57
N GLN A 560 -30.41 23.83 52.71
CA GLN A 560 -31.68 24.54 52.48
C GLN A 560 -32.26 24.31 51.08
N GLY A 561 -31.53 23.62 50.18
CA GLY A 561 -31.96 23.43 48.78
C GLY A 561 -31.92 24.71 47.95
N GLU A 562 -31.09 25.67 48.37
CA GLU A 562 -31.01 27.02 47.81
C GLU A 562 -29.68 27.24 47.10
N ILE A 563 -29.66 28.19 46.18
CA ILE A 563 -28.44 28.76 45.62
C ILE A 563 -28.37 30.24 45.90
N THR A 564 -27.16 30.75 46.02
CA THR A 564 -26.87 32.18 46.07
C THR A 564 -26.13 32.55 44.80
N ILE A 565 -26.69 33.45 44.02
CA ILE A 565 -26.06 34.03 42.83
C ILE A 565 -25.58 35.43 43.22
N SER A 566 -24.37 35.79 42.84
CA SER A 566 -23.80 37.13 43.06
C SER A 566 -22.96 37.57 41.85
N GLY A 567 -22.75 38.87 41.68
CA GLY A 567 -21.91 39.44 40.61
C GLY A 567 -22.62 39.66 39.27
N PHE A 568 -23.95 39.53 39.20
CA PHE A 568 -24.72 39.47 37.93
C PHE A 568 -25.21 40.83 37.39
N ASN A 569 -24.44 41.90 37.56
CA ASN A 569 -24.87 43.28 37.27
C ASN A 569 -25.27 43.55 35.80
N CYS A 570 -24.93 42.67 34.87
CA CYS A 570 -25.26 42.77 33.45
C CYS A 570 -26.19 41.64 32.93
N VAL A 571 -26.79 40.84 33.81
CA VAL A 571 -27.68 39.72 33.44
C VAL A 571 -29.12 40.19 33.32
N GLU A 572 -29.77 39.87 32.19
CA GLU A 572 -31.18 40.16 31.92
C GLU A 572 -32.10 39.05 32.41
N SER A 573 -31.66 37.79 32.35
CA SER A 573 -32.41 36.66 32.89
C SER A 573 -31.51 35.47 33.21
N PHE A 574 -32.02 34.54 34.02
CA PHE A 574 -31.40 33.24 34.18
C PHE A 574 -32.43 32.12 34.18
N SER A 575 -32.00 30.94 33.72
CA SER A 575 -32.76 29.71 33.67
C SER A 575 -32.00 28.60 34.37
N ILE A 576 -32.66 27.83 35.23
CA ILE A 576 -32.08 26.71 35.97
C ILE A 576 -32.66 25.42 35.41
N PHE A 577 -31.80 24.49 35.04
CA PHE A 577 -32.16 23.17 34.52
C PHE A 577 -31.63 22.07 35.43
N SER A 578 -32.34 20.94 35.51
CA SER A 578 -31.78 19.69 36.06
C SER A 578 -30.76 19.08 35.09
N SER A 579 -29.98 18.11 35.56
CA SER A 579 -29.09 17.31 34.72
C SER A 579 -29.80 16.58 33.56
N SER A 580 -31.10 16.31 33.70
CA SER A 580 -31.94 15.73 32.63
C SER A 580 -32.49 16.76 31.64
N GLY A 581 -32.09 18.02 31.74
CA GLY A 581 -32.55 19.11 30.85
C GLY A 581 -33.92 19.68 31.19
N LYS A 582 -34.55 19.27 32.31
CA LYS A 582 -35.85 19.83 32.73
C LYS A 582 -35.65 21.24 33.29
N LEU A 583 -36.38 22.22 32.75
CA LEU A 583 -36.41 23.58 33.30
C LEU A 583 -37.04 23.56 34.70
N ILE A 584 -36.27 23.97 35.69
CA ILE A 584 -36.67 24.09 37.10
C ILE A 584 -37.20 25.48 37.39
N LYS A 585 -36.53 26.52 36.89
CA LYS A 585 -36.89 27.91 37.15
C LYS A 585 -36.38 28.82 36.04
N HIS A 586 -37.14 29.85 35.71
CA HIS A 586 -36.71 30.94 34.83
C HIS A 586 -37.09 32.26 35.47
N GLU A 587 -36.22 33.26 35.41
CA GLU A 587 -36.47 34.57 35.99
C GLU A 587 -35.82 35.68 35.17
N VAL A 588 -36.59 36.73 34.88
CA VAL A 588 -36.14 37.96 34.23
C VAL A 588 -35.82 38.99 35.31
N LEU A 589 -34.66 39.63 35.21
CA LEU A 589 -34.13 40.60 36.15
C LEU A 589 -34.44 42.02 35.67
N SER A 590 -34.94 42.88 36.56
CA SER A 590 -35.12 44.32 36.28
C SER A 590 -33.81 45.09 36.52
N GLU A 591 -33.63 46.26 35.91
CA GLU A 591 -32.42 47.11 36.04
C GLU A 591 -32.10 47.53 37.50
N THR A 592 -33.05 47.38 38.43
CA THR A 592 -32.91 47.66 39.86
C THR A 592 -32.50 46.43 40.69
N SER A 593 -32.25 45.28 40.07
CA SER A 593 -31.85 44.05 40.77
C SER A 593 -30.45 44.23 41.37
N MET A 594 -30.34 44.27 42.70
CA MET A 594 -29.04 44.15 43.37
C MET A 594 -28.32 42.91 42.82
N GLY A 595 -27.01 43.01 42.53
CA GLY A 595 -26.16 41.93 42.00
C GLY A 595 -25.95 40.75 42.96
N PHE A 596 -26.97 40.41 43.75
CA PHE A 596 -27.05 39.36 44.74
C PHE A 596 -28.48 38.81 44.80
N LYS A 597 -28.66 37.48 44.74
CA LYS A 597 -29.97 36.83 44.86
C LYS A 597 -29.86 35.43 45.46
N LYS A 598 -30.74 35.12 46.40
CA LYS A 598 -30.90 33.79 46.99
C LYS A 598 -32.17 33.14 46.47
N LEU A 599 -32.09 31.90 46.01
CA LEU A 599 -33.16 31.22 45.30
C LEU A 599 -33.27 29.77 45.78
N PHE A 600 -34.46 29.35 46.16
CA PHE A 600 -34.78 27.94 46.32
C PHE A 600 -34.87 27.25 44.94
N ILE A 601 -34.17 26.13 44.78
CA ILE A 601 -34.19 25.32 43.55
C ILE A 601 -34.93 24.00 43.80
N SER A 602 -34.45 23.21 44.75
CA SER A 602 -34.97 21.86 45.00
C SER A 602 -34.41 21.28 46.29
N HIS A 603 -35.17 20.38 46.92
CA HIS A 603 -34.67 19.50 47.99
C HIS A 603 -33.97 18.25 47.43
N ILE A 604 -34.01 18.03 46.10
CA ILE A 604 -33.41 16.87 45.45
C ILE A 604 -31.92 17.16 45.23
N LYS A 605 -31.07 16.27 45.74
CA LYS A 605 -29.63 16.33 45.51
C LYS A 605 -29.32 15.99 44.06
N GLY A 606 -28.41 16.73 43.44
CA GLY A 606 -28.11 16.53 42.02
C GLY A 606 -27.32 17.67 41.38
N ILE A 607 -27.03 17.49 40.09
CA ILE A 607 -26.38 18.49 39.25
C ILE A 607 -27.45 19.36 38.60
N TYR A 608 -27.25 20.67 38.70
CA TYR A 608 -28.08 21.69 38.08
C TYR A 608 -27.22 22.59 37.20
N TYR A 609 -27.80 23.10 36.12
CA TYR A 609 -27.16 24.05 35.22
C TYR A 609 -27.93 25.36 35.24
N ILE A 610 -27.23 26.46 35.53
CA ILE A 610 -27.79 27.81 35.48
C ILE A 610 -27.28 28.47 34.21
N VAL A 611 -28.20 28.76 33.30
CA VAL A 611 -27.94 29.51 32.06
C VAL A 611 -28.30 30.96 32.31
N PHE A 612 -27.32 31.83 32.25
CA PHE A 612 -27.50 33.28 32.35
C PHE A 612 -27.55 33.89 30.96
N GLN A 613 -28.41 34.87 30.77
CA GLN A 613 -28.54 35.62 29.53
C GLN A 613 -28.24 37.09 29.79
N SER A 614 -27.30 37.64 29.01
CA SER A 614 -26.93 39.05 28.95
C SER A 614 -27.09 39.54 27.51
N LYS A 615 -27.04 40.86 27.27
CA LYS A 615 -27.20 41.45 25.93
C LYS A 615 -26.24 40.79 24.93
N GLY A 616 -26.81 39.95 24.07
CA GLY A 616 -26.08 39.24 23.00
C GLY A 616 -25.26 38.02 23.42
N SER A 617 -25.33 37.54 24.68
CA SER A 617 -24.56 36.38 25.12
C SER A 617 -25.29 35.51 26.15
N LYS A 618 -24.96 34.21 26.15
CA LYS A 618 -25.38 33.24 27.17
C LYS A 618 -24.16 32.56 27.74
N PHE A 619 -24.16 32.32 29.04
CA PHE A 619 -23.14 31.50 29.68
C PHE A 619 -23.78 30.59 30.73
N THR A 620 -23.13 29.47 31.04
CA THR A 620 -23.69 28.42 31.89
C THR A 620 -22.78 28.15 33.08
N LYS A 621 -23.35 28.05 34.30
CA LYS A 621 -22.65 27.53 35.48
C LYS A 621 -23.26 26.22 35.96
N LYS A 622 -22.41 25.23 36.21
CA LYS A 622 -22.76 23.98 36.85
C LYS A 622 -22.77 24.16 38.37
N ILE A 623 -23.82 23.68 39.02
CA ILE A 623 -23.97 23.67 40.47
C ILE A 623 -24.31 22.27 40.95
N VAL A 624 -23.71 21.88 42.07
CA VAL A 624 -23.97 20.59 42.71
C VAL A 624 -24.65 20.87 44.06
N LEU A 625 -25.88 20.40 44.21
CA LEU A 625 -26.57 20.34 45.51
C LEU A 625 -26.29 18.95 46.09
N MET A 626 -25.42 18.90 47.11
CA MET A 626 -24.94 17.65 47.74
C MET A 626 -25.77 17.17 48.91
#